data_AF-A0A6V8PPG4-F1
#
_entry.id   AF-A0A6V8PPG4-F1
#
_cell.length_a   1.000
_cell.length_b   1.000
_cell.length_c   1.000
_cell.angle_alpha   90.00
_cell.angle_beta   90.00
_cell.angle_gamma   90.00
#
_symmetry.space_group_name_H-M   'P 1'
#
loop_
_entity.id
_entity.type
_entity.pdbx_description
1 polymer ?
#
loop_
_entity_poly.entity_id
_entity_poly.type
_entity_poly.pdbx_seq_one_letter_code
_entity_poly.pdbx_strand_id
1 'polypeptide(L)' 'MEISIGDIWFALIDYTDKSKGKLRPVVIIEKLDFDDYMYIPLTSNLSRLKESEIILDS' A
#
# COMPACT_ATOMS: atom_id res chain seq x y z
N MET A 1 1.44 4.64 19.59
CA MET A 1 0.21 4.46 18.79
C MET A 1 0.37 3.10 18.12
N GLU A 2 -0.55 2.17 18.37
CA GLU A 2 -0.43 0.80 17.86
C GLU A 2 -0.99 0.75 16.43
N ILE A 3 -0.25 0.13 15.50
CA ILE A 3 -0.65 -0.03 14.10
C ILE A 3 -1.37 -1.36 13.96
N SER A 4 -2.58 -1.35 13.40
CA SER A 4 -3.42 -2.53 13.20
C SER A 4 -3.56 -2.90 11.72
N ILE A 5 -3.82 -4.18 11.45
CA ILE A 5 -4.18 -4.65 10.11
C ILE A 5 -5.47 -3.94 9.66
N GLY A 6 -5.47 -3.41 8.44
CA GLY A 6 -6.55 -2.60 7.88
C GLY A 6 -6.37 -1.09 8.10
N ASP A 7 -5.45 -0.65 8.96
CA ASP A 7 -5.17 0.78 9.12
C ASP A 7 -4.57 1.37 7.84
N ILE A 8 -4.90 2.64 7.59
CA ILE A 8 -4.27 3.44 6.53
C ILE A 8 -3.27 4.40 7.15
N TRP A 9 -2.01 4.30 6.70
CA TRP A 9 -0.91 5.14 7.14
C TRP A 9 -0.23 5.80 5.95
N PHE A 10 0.47 6.91 6.17
CA PHE A 10 1.37 7.48 5.17
C PHE A 10 2.78 6.95 5.36
N ALA A 11 3.34 6.34 4.31
CA ALA A 11 4.70 5.83 4.29
C ALA A 11 5.52 6.50 3.19
N LEU A 12 6.81 6.75 3.46
CA LEU A 12 7.75 7.19 2.44
C LEU A 12 8.22 5.96 1.65
N ILE A 13 7.86 5.89 0.36
CA ILE A 13 8.20 4.76 -0.51
C ILE A 13 9.25 5.20 -1.51
N ASP A 14 10.40 4.54 -1.49
CA ASP A 14 11.49 4.78 -2.42
C ASP A 14 11.15 4.32 -3.85
N TYR A 15 11.69 5.02 -4.82
CA TYR A 15 11.67 4.58 -6.20
C TYR A 15 12.62 3.39 -6.37
N THR A 16 12.38 2.54 -7.37
CA THR A 16 13.19 1.34 -7.63
C THR A 16 14.68 1.67 -7.82
N ASP A 17 14.99 2.86 -8.35
CA ASP A 17 16.35 3.36 -8.55
C ASP A 17 16.96 4.05 -7.31
N LYS A 18 16.21 4.12 -6.19
CA LYS A 18 16.58 4.77 -4.93
C LYS A 18 16.93 6.26 -5.06
N SER A 19 16.58 6.90 -6.17
CA SER A 19 16.93 8.30 -6.40
C SER A 19 16.08 9.26 -5.58
N LYS A 20 14.83 8.86 -5.29
CA LYS A 20 13.80 9.67 -4.62
C LYS A 20 12.86 8.77 -3.84
N GLY A 21 12.21 9.35 -2.84
CA GLY A 21 11.05 8.78 -2.16
C GLY A 21 9.79 9.59 -2.46
N LYS A 22 8.63 8.93 -2.36
CA LYS A 22 7.32 9.58 -2.42
C LYS A 22 6.47 9.13 -1.24
N LEU A 23 5.92 10.08 -0.50
CA LEU A 23 4.95 9.80 0.54
C LEU A 23 3.64 9.30 -0.10
N ARG A 24 3.16 8.13 0.32
CA ARG A 24 1.93 7.53 -0.19
C ARG A 24 1.08 6.97 0.95
N PRO A 25 -0.25 7.02 0.82
CA PRO A 25 -1.11 6.22 1.68
C PRO A 25 -0.89 4.73 1.41
N VAL A 26 -0.82 3.94 2.46
CA VAL A 26 -0.65 2.49 2.41
C VAL A 26 -1.66 1.83 3.35
N VAL A 27 -2.17 0.65 3.00
CA VAL A 27 -2.98 -0.17 3.89
C VAL A 27 -2.11 -1.27 4.49
N ILE A 28 -2.16 -1.44 5.81
CA ILE A 28 -1.45 -2.49 6.52
C ILE A 28 -2.19 -3.81 6.33
N ILE A 29 -1.49 -4.84 5.86
CA ILE A 29 -2.08 -6.15 5.59
C ILE A 29 -1.55 -7.25 6.52
N GLU A 30 -0.39 -7.04 7.13
CA GLU A 30 0.20 -7.99 8.06
C GLU A 30 1.17 -7.28 9.01
N LYS A 31 1.22 -7.75 10.26
CA LYS A 31 2.28 -7.41 11.22
C LYS A 31 3.34 -8.50 11.16
N LEU A 32 4.59 -8.10 10.91
CA LEU A 32 5.74 -8.99 10.87
C LEU A 32 6.47 -8.95 12.23
N ASP A 33 7.61 -9.62 12.32
CA ASP A 33 8.48 -9.56 13.50
C ASP A 33 9.13 -8.17 13.63
N PHE A 34 9.62 -7.84 14.83
CA PHE A 34 10.44 -6.65 15.11
C PHE A 34 9.84 -5.29 14.71
N ASP A 35 8.52 -5.13 14.88
CA ASP A 35 7.79 -3.91 14.51
C ASP A 35 7.81 -3.56 13.01
N ASP A 36 8.09 -4.56 12.16
CA ASP A 36 7.90 -4.45 10.72
C ASP A 36 6.44 -4.75 10.32
N TYR A 37 6.00 -4.15 9.22
CA TYR A 37 4.64 -4.32 8.70
C TYR A 37 4.68 -4.53 7.19
N MET A 38 3.86 -5.46 6.71
CA MET A 38 3.59 -5.59 5.28
C MET A 38 2.42 -4.67 4.90
N TYR A 39 2.55 -3.98 3.78
CA TYR A 39 1.57 -3.00 3.33
C TYR A 39 1.35 -3.05 1.82
N ILE A 40 0.18 -2.55 1.38
CA ILE A 40 -0.12 -2.31 -0.04
C ILE A 40 -0.20 -0.80 -0.27
N PRO A 41 0.58 -0.24 -1.22
CA PRO A 41 0.51 1.18 -1.54
C PRO A 41 -0.76 1.51 -2.32
N LEU A 42 -1.44 2.59 -1.91
CA LEU A 42 -2.63 3.10 -2.57
C LEU A 42 -2.26 4.18 -3.61
N THR A 43 -3.07 4.28 -4.65
CA THR A 43 -2.91 5.26 -5.72
C THR A 43 -4.26 5.85 -6.11
N SER A 44 -4.31 7.17 -6.31
CA SER A 44 -5.47 7.84 -6.91
C SER A 44 -5.48 7.76 -8.43
N ASN A 45 -4.40 7.27 -9.03
CA ASN A 45 -4.32 7.09 -10.47
C ASN A 45 -5.04 5.81 -10.90
N LEU A 46 -6.29 5.96 -11.32
CA LEU A 46 -7.16 4.88 -11.80
C LEU A 46 -6.98 4.55 -13.29
N SER A 47 -6.11 5.24 -14.01
CA SER A 47 -5.97 5.13 -15.49
C SER A 47 -5.50 3.77 -15.99
N ARG A 48 -5.11 2.84 -15.10
CA ARG A 48 -4.68 1.47 -15.42
C ARG A 48 -5.69 0.37 -15.09
N LEU A 49 -6.87 0.72 -14.55
CA LEU A 49 -7.97 -0.24 -14.42
C LEU A 49 -8.60 -0.50 -15.80
N LYS A 50 -7.86 -1.16 -16.69
CA LYS A 50 -8.44 -1.75 -17.90
C LYS A 50 -9.15 -3.03 -17.48
N GLU A 51 -10.47 -2.97 -17.41
CA GLU A 51 -11.53 -3.96 -17.71
C GLU A 51 -11.36 -5.47 -17.39
N SER A 52 -10.20 -6.01 -17.04
CA SER A 52 -9.96 -7.46 -17.04
C SER A 52 -10.01 -8.17 -15.69
N GLU A 53 -10.12 -7.48 -14.55
CA GLU A 53 -10.02 -8.17 -13.23
C GLU A 53 -10.90 -7.58 -12.12
N ILE A 54 -12.18 -7.35 -12.39
CA ILE A 54 -13.18 -7.30 -11.31
C ILE A 54 -14.38 -8.15 -11.70
N ILE A 55 -14.28 -9.45 -11.44
CA ILE A 55 -15.45 -10.27 -11.12
C ILE A 55 -15.23 -10.74 -9.69
N LEU A 56 -15.80 -10.00 -8.75
CA LEU A 56 -16.18 -10.57 -7.46
C LEU A 56 -17.69 -10.66 -7.51
N ASP A 57 -18.19 -11.77 -8.04
CA ASP A 57 -19.60 -12.10 -7.91
C ASP A 57 -19.82 -12.69 -6.52
N SER A 58 -20.83 -12.15 -5.85
CA SER A 58 -21.24 -12.42 -4.46
C SER A 58 -21.91 -13.78 -4.28
#